data_AF-A0A7S0ARC7-F1
#
_entry.id   AF-A0A7S0ARC7-F1
#
_cell.length_a   1.000
_cell.length_b   1.000
_cell.length_c   1.000
_cell.angle_alpha   90.00
_cell.angle_beta   90.00
_cell.angle_gamma   90.00
#
_symmetry.space_group_name_H-M   'P 1'
#
loop_
_entity.id
_entity.type
_entity.pdbx_description
1 polymer ?
#
loop_
_entity_poly.entity_id
_entity_poly.type
_entity_poly.pdbx_seq_one_letter_code
_entity_poly.pdbx_strand_id
1 'polypeptide(L)'
;SGQLAQGSPPQGSDSVGRLMRQGHYPQEADARRERQVSALEKQLTLLNGERQSLEGILMKFPSNSAGRTLAERRQKREAEQRLEEVGKTIAELRQALRKAHDCPT
;
A
#
# COMPACT_ATOMS: atom_id res chain seq x y z
N SER A 1 -10.26 -78.73 -9.23
CA SER A 1 -11.04 -77.67 -9.89
C SER A 1 -12.00 -77.09 -8.86
N GLY A 2 -12.01 -75.82 -8.44
CA GLY A 2 -11.20 -74.64 -8.74
C GLY A 2 -11.44 -73.61 -7.63
N GLN A 3 -10.41 -72.86 -7.27
CA GLN A 3 -10.46 -71.65 -6.43
C GLN A 3 -10.91 -70.47 -7.29
N LEU A 4 -11.70 -69.52 -6.78
CA LEU A 4 -11.69 -68.07 -7.13
C LEU A 4 -12.42 -67.33 -5.98
N ALA A 5 -11.74 -66.60 -5.09
CA ALA A 5 -11.09 -65.30 -5.23
C ALA A 5 -11.99 -64.16 -4.71
N GLN A 6 -11.57 -63.61 -3.57
CA GLN A 6 -12.08 -62.42 -2.91
C GLN A 6 -11.87 -61.19 -3.81
N GLY A 7 -12.93 -60.40 -4.03
CA GLY A 7 -12.82 -59.07 -4.62
C GLY A 7 -12.66 -58.02 -3.53
N SER A 8 -11.42 -57.62 -3.23
CA SER A 8 -11.13 -56.38 -2.49
C SER A 8 -11.21 -55.19 -3.46
N PRO A 9 -11.94 -54.10 -3.14
CA PRO A 9 -11.81 -52.86 -3.89
C PRO A 9 -10.45 -52.20 -3.58
N PRO A 10 -9.79 -51.57 -4.57
CA PRO A 10 -8.50 -50.93 -4.39
C PRO A 10 -8.64 -49.70 -3.47
N GLN A 11 -8.04 -49.80 -2.28
CA GLN A 11 -7.64 -48.63 -1.48
C GLN A 11 -6.46 -47.96 -2.20
N GLY A 12 -6.69 -46.80 -2.80
CA GLY A 12 -5.57 -46.04 -3.36
C GLY A 12 -5.96 -44.95 -4.35
N SER A 13 -6.73 -43.95 -3.92
CA SER A 13 -6.81 -42.70 -4.70
C SER A 13 -7.12 -41.41 -3.91
N ASP A 14 -7.10 -41.41 -2.58
CA ASP A 14 -7.40 -40.20 -1.78
C ASP A 14 -6.17 -39.32 -1.45
N SER A 15 -4.98 -39.67 -1.93
CA SER A 15 -3.76 -38.94 -1.55
C SER A 15 -3.46 -37.73 -2.44
N VAL A 16 -4.04 -37.63 -3.64
CA VAL A 16 -3.70 -36.56 -4.61
C VAL A 16 -4.58 -35.31 -4.43
N GLY A 17 -5.84 -35.48 -3.99
CA GLY A 17 -6.76 -34.35 -3.77
C GLY A 17 -6.40 -33.47 -2.55
N ARG A 18 -5.62 -34.00 -1.60
CA ARG A 18 -5.28 -33.30 -0.35
C ARG A 18 -4.06 -32.37 -0.48
N LEU A 19 -3.12 -32.66 -1.39
CA LEU A 19 -1.94 -31.85 -1.62
C LEU A 19 -2.21 -30.55 -2.40
N MET A 20 -3.26 -30.52 -3.23
CA MET A 20 -3.65 -29.30 -3.97
C MET A 20 -4.34 -28.25 -3.09
N ARG A 21 -4.83 -28.61 -1.90
CA ARG A 21 -5.56 -27.69 -1.01
C ARG A 21 -4.66 -26.91 -0.04
N GLN A 22 -3.36 -27.21 0.01
CA GLN A 22 -2.42 -26.66 1.00
C GLN A 22 -1.37 -25.70 0.43
N GLY A 23 -1.31 -25.50 -0.89
CA GLY A 23 -0.23 -24.74 -1.55
C GLY A 23 -0.51 -23.26 -1.88
N HIS A 24 -1.73 -22.74 -1.69
CA HIS A 24 -2.10 -21.39 -2.19
C HIS A 24 -1.91 -20.23 -1.20
N TYR A 25 -1.64 -20.48 0.08
CA TYR A 25 -1.60 -19.43 1.11
C TYR A 25 -0.44 -18.43 1.03
N PRO A 26 0.83 -18.82 0.76
CA PRO A 26 1.92 -17.84 0.75
C PRO A 26 1.83 -16.88 -0.45
N GLN A 27 1.41 -17.39 -1.61
CA GLN A 27 1.33 -16.60 -2.84
C GLN A 27 0.24 -15.52 -2.80
N GLU A 28 -0.90 -15.80 -2.17
CA GLU A 28 -1.97 -14.80 -1.97
C GLU A 28 -1.58 -13.72 -0.95
N ALA A 29 -0.87 -14.10 0.12
CA ALA A 29 -0.37 -13.18 1.12
C ALA A 29 0.67 -12.21 0.54
N ASP A 30 1.59 -12.72 -0.27
CA ASP A 30 2.60 -11.92 -0.97
C ASP A 30 1.96 -10.98 -2.00
N ALA A 31 1.04 -11.49 -2.84
CA ALA A 31 0.30 -10.66 -3.81
C ALA A 31 -0.57 -9.58 -3.13
N ARG A 32 -1.08 -9.83 -1.92
CA ARG A 32 -1.79 -8.81 -1.13
C ARG A 32 -0.83 -7.74 -0.61
N ARG A 33 0.35 -8.13 -0.13
CA ARG A 33 1.39 -7.21 0.34
C ARG A 33 1.91 -6.33 -0.79
N GLU A 34 2.23 -6.90 -1.95
CA GLU A 34 2.69 -6.15 -3.13
C GLU A 34 1.65 -5.11 -3.57
N ARG A 35 0.37 -5.48 -3.60
CA ARG A 35 -0.72 -4.53 -3.88
C ARG A 35 -0.81 -3.40 -2.86
N GLN A 36 -0.63 -3.72 -1.58
CA GLN A 36 -0.63 -2.72 -0.51
C GLN A 36 0.56 -1.77 -0.63
N VAL A 37 1.78 -2.29 -0.84
CA VAL A 37 3.00 -1.51 -1.04
C VAL A 37 2.85 -0.60 -2.25
N SER A 38 2.42 -1.15 -3.40
CA SER A 38 2.22 -0.37 -4.63
C SER A 38 1.18 0.75 -4.46
N ALA A 39 0.10 0.50 -3.70
CA ALA A 39 -0.89 1.55 -3.40
C ALA A 39 -0.30 2.69 -2.56
N LEU A 40 0.49 2.36 -1.53
CA LEU A 40 1.15 3.34 -0.67
C LEU A 40 2.19 4.17 -1.44
N GLU A 41 2.99 3.53 -2.31
CA GLU A 41 3.98 4.21 -3.15
C GLU A 41 3.34 5.18 -4.15
N LYS A 42 2.22 4.77 -4.77
CA LYS A 42 1.45 5.65 -5.66
C LYS A 42 0.92 6.87 -4.91
N GLN A 43 0.35 6.68 -3.72
CA GLN A 43 -0.12 7.78 -2.88
C GLN A 43 1.01 8.73 -2.48
N LEU A 44 2.17 8.19 -2.09
CA LEU A 44 3.35 8.99 -1.79
C LEU A 44 3.83 9.80 -2.99
N THR A 45 3.80 9.23 -4.18
CA THR A 45 4.19 9.93 -5.41
C THR A 45 3.28 11.13 -5.66
N LEU A 46 1.96 10.95 -5.55
CA LEU A 46 0.99 12.03 -5.72
C LEU A 46 1.16 13.13 -4.68
N LEU A 47 1.28 12.76 -3.40
CA LEU A 47 1.43 13.74 -2.31
C LEU A 47 2.76 14.49 -2.36
N ASN A 48 3.85 13.85 -2.80
CA ASN A 48 5.11 14.56 -3.02
C ASN A 48 4.99 15.59 -4.15
N GLY A 49 4.25 15.27 -5.22
CA GLY A 49 3.93 16.23 -6.28
C GLY A 49 3.09 17.40 -5.78
N GLU A 50 2.06 17.12 -4.97
CA GLU A 50 1.26 18.15 -4.31
C GLU A 50 2.12 19.04 -3.40
N ARG A 51 2.98 18.44 -2.56
CA ARG A 51 3.91 19.15 -1.68
C ARG A 51 4.80 20.11 -2.48
N GLN A 52 5.40 19.64 -3.57
CA GLN A 52 6.27 20.46 -4.41
C GLN A 52 5.51 21.62 -5.07
N SER A 53 4.27 21.39 -5.50
CA SER A 53 3.40 22.43 -6.05
C SER A 53 3.09 23.52 -5.00
N LEU A 54 2.75 23.11 -3.78
CA LEU A 54 2.48 24.02 -2.66
C LEU A 54 3.72 24.82 -2.26
N GLU A 55 4.88 24.19 -2.17
CA GLU A 55 6.16 24.87 -1.95
C GLU A 55 6.44 25.91 -3.04
N GLY A 56 6.16 25.60 -4.31
CA GLY A 56 6.28 26.55 -5.42
C GLY A 56 5.30 27.72 -5.35
N ILE A 57 4.09 27.51 -4.80
CA ILE A 57 3.16 28.60 -4.50
C ILE A 57 3.73 29.49 -3.39
N LEU A 58 4.25 28.89 -2.32
CA LEU A 58 4.79 29.61 -1.17
C LEU A 58 6.05 30.41 -1.51
N MET A 59 6.87 29.94 -2.46
CA MET A 59 8.03 30.70 -2.96
C MET A 59 7.67 32.06 -3.56
N LYS A 60 6.42 32.29 -3.97
CA LYS A 60 5.95 33.59 -4.47
C LYS A 60 5.77 34.62 -3.35
N PHE A 61 5.71 34.18 -2.10
CA PHE A 61 5.57 35.04 -0.93
C PHE A 61 6.94 35.19 -0.26
N PRO A 62 7.52 36.42 -0.22
CA PRO A 62 8.78 36.64 0.47
C PRO A 62 8.67 36.19 1.94
N SER A 63 9.78 35.70 2.51
CA SER A 63 9.81 35.03 3.83
C SER A 63 9.23 35.86 4.99
N ASN A 64 9.13 37.18 4.83
CA ASN A 64 8.57 38.12 5.82
C ASN A 64 7.28 38.81 5.37
N SER A 65 6.66 38.37 4.27
CA SER A 65 5.43 38.98 3.75
C SER A 65 4.28 37.99 3.80
N ALA A 66 3.15 38.43 4.35
CA ALA A 66 1.90 37.70 4.27
C ALA A 66 1.21 37.84 2.89
N GLY A 67 1.70 38.74 2.02
CA GLY A 67 0.99 39.21 0.83
C GLY A 67 0.50 40.65 1.00
N ARG A 68 0.39 41.38 -0.11
CA ARG A 68 -0.05 42.78 -0.14
C ARG A 68 -1.57 42.89 -0.01
N THR A 69 -2.29 41.91 -0.54
CA THR A 69 -3.76 41.88 -0.57
C THR A 69 -4.34 40.86 0.42
N LEU A 70 -5.63 40.98 0.73
CA LEU A 70 -6.35 39.97 1.53
C LEU A 70 -6.38 38.61 0.82
N ALA A 71 -6.53 38.61 -0.51
CA ALA A 71 -6.54 37.40 -1.33
C ALA A 71 -5.21 36.65 -1.27
N GLU A 72 -4.10 37.37 -1.40
CA GLU A 72 -2.74 36.80 -1.26
C GLU A 72 -2.51 36.22 0.14
N ARG A 73 -2.95 36.93 1.19
CA ARG A 73 -2.88 36.43 2.59
C ARG A 73 -3.65 35.15 2.79
N ARG A 74 -4.85 35.07 2.22
CA ARG A 74 -5.69 33.87 2.27
C ARG A 74 -5.03 32.71 1.52
N GLN A 75 -4.57 32.95 0.30
CA GLN A 75 -3.89 31.94 -0.52
C GLN A 75 -2.64 31.39 0.17
N LYS A 76 -1.80 32.26 0.74
CA LYS A 76 -0.62 31.84 1.50
C LYS A 76 -1.01 30.93 2.66
N ARG A 77 -1.96 31.36 3.49
CA ARG A 77 -2.43 30.58 4.64
C ARG A 77 -3.00 29.21 4.22
N GLU A 78 -3.81 29.18 3.17
CA GLU A 78 -4.37 27.94 2.64
C GLU A 78 -3.27 26.99 2.13
N ALA A 79 -2.26 27.53 1.43
CA ALA A 79 -1.13 26.75 0.96
C ALA A 79 -0.25 26.23 2.12
N GLU A 80 0.01 27.04 3.15
CA GLU A 80 0.73 26.62 4.36
C GLU A 80 -0.02 25.52 5.12
N GLN A 81 -1.31 25.70 5.35
CA GLN A 81 -2.15 24.71 6.02
C GLN A 81 -2.17 23.39 5.25
N ARG A 82 -2.38 23.46 3.93
CA ARG A 82 -2.40 22.26 3.09
C ARG A 82 -1.03 21.57 3.06
N LEU A 83 0.06 22.33 3.04
CA LEU A 83 1.41 21.79 3.08
C LEU A 83 1.67 21.03 4.38
N GLU A 84 1.20 21.55 5.51
CA GLU A 84 1.28 20.87 6.80
C GLU A 84 0.51 19.55 6.80
N GLU A 85 -0.74 19.55 6.30
CA GLU A 85 -1.57 18.35 6.18
C GLU A 85 -0.90 17.28 5.30
N VAL A 86 -0.45 17.68 4.10
CA VAL A 86 0.26 16.80 3.16
C VAL A 86 1.53 16.24 3.81
N GLY A 87 2.27 17.06 4.57
CA GLY A 87 3.45 16.63 5.31
C GLY A 87 3.14 15.54 6.34
N LYS A 88 2.05 15.70 7.10
CA LYS A 88 1.58 14.68 8.08
C LYS A 88 1.20 13.38 7.37
N THR A 89 0.40 13.46 6.31
CA THR A 89 -0.02 12.27 5.55
C THR A 89 1.17 11.55 4.91
N ILE A 90 2.15 12.26 4.36
CA ILE A 90 3.40 11.65 3.84
C ILE A 90 4.14 10.91 4.96
N ALA A 91 4.24 11.48 6.16
CA ALA A 91 4.90 10.83 7.29
C ALA A 91 4.18 9.54 7.72
N GLU A 92 2.85 9.57 7.79
CA GLU A 92 1.99 8.41 8.10
C GLU A 92 2.13 7.31 7.04
N LEU A 93 2.06 7.67 5.75
CA LEU A 93 2.21 6.70 4.66
C LEU A 93 3.61 6.08 4.62
N ARG A 94 4.66 6.86 4.89
CA ARG A 94 6.03 6.31 5.04
C ARG A 94 6.12 5.33 6.20
N GLN A 95 5.43 5.60 7.30
CA GLN A 95 5.36 4.66 8.43
C GLN A 95 4.59 3.39 8.05
N ALA A 96 3.48 3.51 7.33
CA ALA A 96 2.73 2.38 6.83
C ALA A 96 3.54 1.53 5.84
N LEU A 97 4.30 2.18 4.95
CA LEU A 97 5.17 1.53 3.98
C LEU A 97 6.29 0.74 4.67
N ARG A 98 6.97 1.34 5.66
CA ARG A 98 7.95 0.61 6.48
C ARG A 98 7.34 -0.63 7.15
N LYS A 99 6.17 -0.48 7.79
CA LYS A 99 5.46 -1.63 8.40
C LYS A 99 5.11 -2.71 7.37
N ALA A 100 4.74 -2.33 6.15
CA ALA A 100 4.43 -3.27 5.07
C ALA A 100 5.67 -3.97 4.51
N HIS A 101 6.86 -3.38 4.61
CA HIS A 101 8.13 -4.04 4.28
C HIS A 101 8.69 -4.89 5.44
N ASP A 102 8.60 -4.39 6.67
CA ASP A 102 9.26 -4.97 7.84
C ASP A 102 8.47 -6.11 8.51
N CYS A 103 7.19 -6.31 8.17
CA CYS A 103 6.38 -7.39 8.75
C CYS A 103 6.88 -8.77 8.25
N PRO A 104 7.51 -9.62 9.08
CA PRO A 104 7.90 -10.97 8.68
C PRO A 104 6.66 -11.87 8.62
N THR A 105 6.58 -12.74 7.61
CA THR A 105 5.55 -13.78 7.47
C THR A 105 5.82 -14.98 8.37
#